data_AF-Q0VYL7-F1
#
_entry.id   AF-Q0VYL7-F1
#
_cell.length_a   1.000
_cell.length_b   1.000
_cell.length_c   1.000
_cell.angle_alpha   90.00
_cell.angle_beta   90.00
_cell.angle_gamma   90.00
#
_symmetry.space_group_name_H-M   'P 1'
#
loop_
_entity.id
_entity.type
_entity.pdbx_description
1 polymer ?
#
loop_
_entity_poly.entity_id
_entity_poly.type
_entity_poly.pdbx_seq_one_letter_code
_entity_poly.pdbx_strand_id
1 'polypeptide(L)' 'GSTISFIGVILLIYIIWESFTVQRLVIFSNQMSTSIEWFQNYPPAEHCY' A
#
# COMPACT_ATOMS: atom_id res chain seq x y z
N GLY A 1 22.06 10.29 -13.20
CA GLY A 1 21.23 10.84 -12.12
C GLY A 1 19.76 10.89 -12.53
N SER A 2 19.40 11.80 -13.44
CA SER A 2 18.01 12.02 -13.86
C SER A 2 17.31 10.81 -14.49
N THR A 3 18.02 10.00 -15.30
CA THR A 3 17.45 8.82 -15.95
C THR A 3 17.08 7.72 -14.96
N ILE A 4 17.87 7.52 -13.90
CA ILE A 4 17.56 6.55 -12.84
C ILE A 4 16.31 6.98 -12.07
N SER A 5 16.16 8.28 -11.80
CA SER A 5 14.97 8.84 -11.15
C SER A 5 13.74 8.70 -12.04
N PHE A 6 13.88 8.93 -13.35
CA PHE A 6 12.79 8.78 -14.32
C PHE A 6 12.31 7.32 -14.41
N ILE A 7 13.23 6.36 -14.47
CA ILE A 7 12.91 4.93 -14.44
C ILE A 7 12.22 4.56 -13.12
N GLY A 8 12.68 5.13 -11.99
CA GLY A 8 12.05 4.93 -10.69
C GLY A 8 10.58 5.38 -10.64
N VAL A 9 10.25 6.51 -11.28
CA VAL A 9 8.86 6.99 -11.36
C VAL A 9 7.99 6.07 -12.23
N ILE A 10 8.51 5.61 -13.36
CA ILE A 10 7.78 4.66 -14.23
C ILE A 10 7.51 3.34 -13.48
N LEU A 11 8.49 2.84 -12.74
CA LEU A 11 8.32 1.63 -11.91
C LEU A 11 7.30 1.85 -10.80
N LEU A 12 7.31 3.02 -10.15
CA LEU A 12 6.34 3.35 -9.11
C LEU A 12 4.90 3.35 -9.66
N ILE A 13 4.68 3.95 -10.84
CA ILE A 13 3.37 3.95 -11.51
C ILE A 13 2.93 2.52 -11.84
N TYR A 14 3.84 1.69 -12.34
CA TYR A 14 3.54 0.29 -12.67
C TYR A 14 3.12 -0.53 -11.44
N ILE A 15 3.83 -0.38 -10.31
CA ILE A 15 3.52 -1.10 -9.07
C ILE A 15 2.14 -0.69 -8.54
N ILE A 16 1.80 0.59 -8.58
CA ILE A 16 0.48 1.09 -8.16
C ILE A 16 -0.61 0.49 -9.04
N TRP A 17 -0.43 0.52 -10.36
CA TRP A 17 -1.40 -0.03 -11.30
C TRP A 17 -1.60 -1.54 -11.13
N GLU A 18 -0.52 -2.30 -10.95
CA GLU A 18 -0.58 -3.75 -10.69
C GLU A 18 -1.30 -4.05 -9.38
N SER A 19 -1.04 -3.27 -8.33
CA SER A 19 -1.68 -3.43 -7.02
C SER A 19 -3.21 -3.25 -7.09
N PHE A 20 -3.69 -2.25 -7.84
CA PHE A 20 -5.12 -2.04 -8.03
C PHE A 20 -5.78 -3.14 -8.89
N THR A 21 -5.04 -3.72 -9.84
CA THR A 21 -5.58 -4.75 -10.74
C THR A 21 -5.70 -6.10 -10.03
N VAL A 22 -4.74 -6.47 -9.19
CA VAL A 22 -4.70 -7.80 -8.55
C VAL A 22 -5.41 -7.82 -7.19
N GLN A 23 -5.59 -6.67 -6.52
CA GLN A 23 -6.31 -6.54 -5.24
C GLN A 23 -5.93 -7.61 -4.20
N ARG A 24 -4.62 -7.87 -4.02
CA ARG A 24 -4.17 -8.92 -3.10
C ARG A 24 -4.56 -8.57 -1.66
N LEU A 25 -5.18 -9.53 -0.98
CA LEU A 25 -5.47 -9.44 0.45
C LEU A 25 -4.16 -9.40 1.25
N VAL A 26 -4.10 -8.53 2.24
CA VAL A 26 -2.95 -8.41 3.15
C VAL A 26 -2.99 -9.57 4.14
N ILE A 27 -2.08 -10.54 4.01
CA ILE A 27 -2.05 -11.76 4.84
C ILE A 27 -1.28 -11.52 6.15
N PHE A 28 -0.22 -10.71 6.11
CA PHE A 28 0.60 -10.36 7.27
C PHE A 28 0.99 -8.89 7.20
N SER A 29 0.78 -8.15 8.29
CA SER A 29 1.28 -6.78 8.45
C SER A 29 2.56 -6.80 9.30
N ASN A 30 3.60 -6.12 8.83
CA ASN A 30 4.85 -5.89 9.58
C ASN A 30 4.87 -4.47 10.19
N GLN A 31 3.70 -3.88 10.42
CA GLN A 31 3.58 -2.55 11.01
C GLN A 31 3.85 -2.59 12.51
N MET A 32 4.47 -1.52 13.02
CA MET A 32 4.64 -1.33 14.46
C MET A 32 3.26 -1.04 15.07
N SER A 33 2.84 -1.84 16.05
CA SER A 33 1.50 -1.79 16.66
C SER A 33 1.27 -0.59 17.60
N THR A 34 1.93 0.54 17.36
CA THR A 34 1.91 1.72 18.24
C THR A 34 0.71 2.63 18.00
N SER A 35 0.12 2.64 16.80
CA SER A 35 -1.12 3.39 16.50
C SER A 35 -2.29 2.45 16.23
N ILE A 36 -3.48 2.89 16.65
CA ILE A 36 -4.75 2.13 16.56
C ILE A 36 -5.19 1.90 15.10
N GLU A 37 -4.73 2.74 14.18
CA GLU A 37 -5.05 2.66 12.74
C GLU A 37 -4.53 1.37 12.09
N TRP A 38 -3.42 0.81 12.58
CA TRP A 38 -2.84 -0.43 12.05
C TRP A 38 -3.57 -1.70 12.47
N PHE A 39 -4.50 -1.59 13.43
CA PHE A 39 -5.38 -2.69 13.83
C PHE A 39 -6.69 -2.74 13.03
N GLN A 40 -6.96 -1.75 12.19
CA GLN A 40 -8.17 -1.72 11.36
C GLN A 40 -8.09 -2.75 10.23
N ASN A 41 -9.26 -3.26 9.82
CA ASN A 41 -9.36 -4.15 8.67
C ASN A 41 -9.11 -3.39 7.36
N TYR A 42 -8.75 -4.13 6.31
CA TYR A 42 -8.61 -3.59 4.95
C TYR A 42 -9.69 -4.19 4.05
N PRO A 43 -10.71 -3.43 3.61
CA PRO A 43 -10.99 -2.02 3.89
C PRO A 43 -11.59 -1.77 5.30
N PRO A 44 -11.42 -0.56 5.87
CA PRO A 44 -12.03 -0.21 7.15
C PRO A 44 -13.55 -0.12 7.02
N ALA A 45 -14.28 -0.40 8.12
CA ALA A 45 -15.72 -0.20 8.15
C ALA A 45 -16.05 1.30 8.21
N GLU A 46 -17.20 1.70 7.66
CA GLU A 46 -17.59 3.13 7.57
C GLU A 46 -17.77 3.83 8.92
N HIS A 47 -17.86 3.05 10.01
CA HIS A 47 -17.94 3.55 11.39
C HIS A 47 -16.86 2.89 12.27
N CYS A 48 -15.60 3.26 12.06
CA CYS A 48 -14.48 2.87 12.92
C CYS A 48 -14.09 4.03 13.86
N TYR A 49 -14.18 3.80 15.17
CA TYR A 49 -13.52 4.60 16.22
C TYR A 49 -12.29 3.85 16.73
#